data_AF-A0A9X1TZM8-F1
#
_entry.id   AF-A0A9X1TZM8-F1
#
_cell.length_a   1.000
_cell.length_b   1.000
_cell.length_c   1.000
_cell.angle_alpha   90.00
_cell.angle_beta   90.00
_cell.angle_gamma   90.00
#
_symmetry.space_group_name_H-M   'P 1'
#
loop_
_entity.id
_entity.type
_entity.pdbx_description
1 polymer ?
#
loop_
_entity_poly.entity_id
_entity_poly.type
_entity_poly.pdbx_seq_one_letter_code
_entity_poly.pdbx_strand_id
1 'polypeptide(L)' 'MTVAFVSTQLKWKESTDVEIQPNNLNGLKRESLIRLSKIATLDKEMALELLGAVDKEKLEEINTNLLKIFGLV' A
#
# COMPACT_ATOMS: atom_id res chain seq x y z
N MET A 1 -4.72 -10.06 10.55
CA MET A 1 -4.74 -9.65 9.13
C MET A 1 -3.36 -9.13 8.74
N THR A 2 -2.91 -9.36 7.50
CA THR A 2 -1.66 -8.80 7.00
C THR A 2 -1.93 -7.47 6.32
N VAL A 3 -1.14 -6.44 6.63
CA VAL A 3 -1.30 -5.08 6.09
C VAL A 3 0.04 -4.53 5.62
N ALA A 4 0.00 -3.58 4.68
CA ALA A 4 1.13 -2.72 4.33
C ALA A 4 0.85 -1.29 4.82
N PHE A 5 1.88 -0.58 5.28
CA PHE A 5 1.70 0.81 5.76
C PHE A 5 1.65 1.82 4.62
N VAL A 6 0.84 2.87 4.78
CA VAL A 6 0.77 4.03 3.87
C VAL A 6 1.47 5.22 4.50
N SER A 7 2.26 5.96 3.71
CA SER A 7 3.03 7.12 4.16
C SER A 7 2.94 8.26 3.17
N THR A 8 2.70 9.48 3.65
CA THR A 8 2.80 10.72 2.85
C THR A 8 4.24 11.21 2.69
N GLN A 9 5.21 10.58 3.37
CA GLN A 9 6.63 10.84 3.18
C GLN A 9 7.12 10.11 1.93
N LEU A 10 7.27 10.87 0.84
CA LEU A 10 7.69 10.37 -0.47
C LEU A 10 9.22 10.20 -0.60
N LYS A 11 9.99 10.76 0.35
CA LYS A 11 11.45 10.58 0.39
C LYS A 11 11.79 9.12 0.75
N TRP A 12 12.90 8.64 0.20
CA TRP A 12 13.39 7.26 0.41
C TRP A 12 12.37 6.23 -0.07
N LYS A 13 11.80 6.45 -1.25
CA LYS A 13 10.98 5.48 -1.95
C LYS A 13 11.86 4.29 -2.35
N GLU A 14 11.39 3.09 -2.04
CA GLU A 14 12.03 1.86 -2.52
C GLU A 14 11.48 1.47 -3.90
N SER A 15 12.23 0.69 -4.67
CA SER A 15 11.82 0.27 -6.02
C SER A 15 10.54 -0.56 -6.05
N THR A 16 10.17 -1.16 -4.93
CA THR A 16 8.96 -1.95 -4.75
C THR A 16 7.81 -1.15 -4.12
N ASP A 17 8.05 0.08 -3.65
CA ASP A 17 7.00 0.94 -3.10
C ASP A 17 6.08 1.43 -4.23
N VAL A 18 4.77 1.48 -3.95
CA VAL A 18 3.76 1.90 -4.92
C VAL A 18 3.30 3.33 -4.61
N GLU A 19 3.45 4.22 -5.59
CA GLU A 19 2.90 5.58 -5.51
C GLU A 19 1.40 5.57 -5.78
N ILE A 20 0.65 6.27 -4.92
CA ILE A 20 -0.79 6.41 -5.02
C ILE A 20 -1.19 7.88 -4.93
N GLN A 21 -1.89 8.35 -5.96
CA GLN A 21 -2.46 9.69 -6.01
C GLN A 21 -3.81 9.72 -5.28
N PRO A 22 -4.16 10.83 -4.61
CA PRO A 22 -5.44 10.95 -3.95
C PRO A 22 -6.59 10.94 -4.97
N ASN A 23 -7.61 10.14 -4.71
CA ASN A 23 -8.82 10.12 -5.53
C ASN A 23 -10.06 9.77 -4.68
N ASN A 24 -11.24 9.88 -5.29
CA ASN A 24 -12.51 9.61 -4.60
C ASN A 24 -12.69 8.14 -4.18
N LEU A 25 -11.95 7.21 -4.80
CA LEU A 25 -12.04 5.78 -4.51
C LEU A 25 -11.21 5.41 -3.27
N ASN A 26 -9.98 5.93 -3.16
CA ASN A 26 -9.03 5.54 -2.11
C ASN A 26 -9.13 6.38 -0.82
N GLY A 27 -9.84 7.52 -0.86
CA GLY A 27 -10.06 8.37 0.31
C GLY A 27 -8.80 9.08 0.83
N LEU A 28 -7.68 9.00 0.11
CA LEU A 28 -6.46 9.70 0.48
C LEU A 28 -6.60 11.20 0.16
N LYS A 29 -6.01 12.04 1.02
CA LYS A 29 -6.06 13.50 0.88
C LYS A 29 -4.82 14.08 0.19
N ARG A 30 -3.76 13.29 0.08
CA ARG A 30 -2.45 13.67 -0.46
C ARG A 30 -1.82 12.48 -1.15
N GLU A 31 -0.93 12.78 -2.08
CA GLU A 31 -0.02 11.80 -2.66
C GLU A 31 0.70 11.02 -1.55
N SER A 32 0.75 9.71 -1.72
CA SER A 32 1.27 8.78 -0.71
C SER A 32 2.03 7.62 -1.34
N LEU A 33 2.78 6.91 -0.51
CA LEU A 33 3.44 5.65 -0.83
C LEU A 33 2.82 4.51 -0.02
N ILE A 34 2.51 3.41 -0.69
CA ILE A 34 2.25 2.11 -0.07
C ILE A 34 3.60 1.40 0.10
N ARG A 35 4.02 1.21 1.36
CA ARG A 35 5.33 0.70 1.74
C ARG A 35 5.32 -0.82 1.80
N LEU A 36 5.69 -1.49 0.71
CA LEU A 36 5.56 -2.96 0.62
C LEU A 36 6.65 -3.71 1.40
N SER A 37 7.80 -3.09 1.67
CA SER A 37 8.81 -3.63 2.59
C SER A 37 8.41 -3.52 4.06
N LYS A 38 7.35 -2.76 4.36
CA LYS A 38 6.82 -2.54 5.70
C LYS A 38 5.45 -3.20 5.83
N ILE A 39 5.45 -4.52 5.81
CA ILE A 39 4.25 -5.33 6.09
C ILE A 39 4.23 -5.78 7.55
N ALA A 40 3.04 -5.88 8.11
CA ALA A 40 2.84 -6.36 9.48
C ALA A 40 1.59 -7.23 9.56
N THR A 41 1.56 -8.13 10.55
CA THR A 41 0.34 -8.83 10.94
C THR A 41 -0.26 -8.11 12.14
N LEU A 42 -1.49 -7.62 11.99
CA LEU A 42 -2.23 -6.92 13.04
C LEU A 42 -3.47 -7.72 13.44
N ASP A 43 -3.95 -7.53 14.66
CA ASP A 43 -5.27 -8.02 15.05
C ASP A 43 -6.36 -7.30 14.23
N LYS A 44 -7.42 -8.02 13.86
CA LYS A 44 -8.55 -7.44 13.14
C LYS A 44 -9.23 -6.33 13.95
N GLU A 45 -9.22 -6.42 15.27
CA GLU A 45 -9.80 -5.43 16.17
C GLU A 45 -9.08 -4.07 16.13
N MET A 46 -7.85 -4.01 15.60
CA MET A 46 -7.11 -2.75 15.44
C MET A 46 -7.61 -1.89 14.27
N ALA A 47 -8.41 -2.46 13.36
CA ALA A 47 -8.96 -1.72 12.23
C ALA A 47 -10.17 -0.89 12.70
N LEU A 48 -10.10 0.44 12.52
CA LEU A 48 -11.18 1.35 12.91
C LEU A 48 -12.30 1.39 11.86
N GLU A 49 -11.99 1.90 10.66
CA GLU A 49 -12.95 2.08 9.58
C GLU A 49 -12.29 1.88 8.21
N LEU A 50 -13.12 1.70 7.17
CA LEU A 50 -12.68 1.63 5.78
C LEU A 50 -12.51 3.05 5.23
N LEU A 51 -11.28 3.41 4.86
CA LEU A 51 -10.99 4.71 4.23
C LEU A 51 -11.43 4.77 2.76
N GLY A 52 -11.26 3.66 2.04
CA GLY A 52 -11.49 3.58 0.60
C GLY A 52 -10.90 2.29 0.02
N ALA A 53 -10.79 2.24 -1.31
CA ALA A 53 -10.25 1.11 -2.05
C ALA A 53 -9.10 1.54 -2.97
N VAL A 54 -8.18 0.61 -3.23
CA VAL A 54 -7.13 0.77 -4.24
C VAL A 54 -7.70 0.34 -5.59
N ASP A 55 -7.40 1.08 -6.65
CA ASP A 55 -7.83 0.74 -8.00
C ASP A 55 -7.11 -0.52 -8.53
N LYS A 56 -7.66 -1.10 -9.61
CA LYS A 56 -7.18 -2.37 -10.16
C LYS A 56 -5.73 -2.31 -10.66
N GLU A 57 -5.36 -1.22 -11.32
CA GLU A 57 -4.01 -1.03 -11.85
C GLU A 57 -2.98 -1.01 -10.70
N LYS A 58 -3.28 -0.24 -9.65
CA LYS A 58 -2.42 -0.19 -8.46
C LYS A 58 -2.39 -1.51 -7.70
N LEU A 59 -3.49 -2.25 -7.65
CA LEU A 59 -3.50 -3.61 -7.07
C LEU A 59 -2.62 -4.59 -7.85
N GLU A 60 -2.62 -4.53 -9.17
CA GLU A 60 -1.74 -5.34 -10.01
C GLU A 60 -0.26 -4.99 -9.79
N GLU A 61 0.06 -3.69 -9.66
CA GLU A 61 1.39 -3.20 -9.31
C GLU A 61 1.84 -3.70 -7.93
N ILE A 62 0.97 -3.61 -6.92
CA ILE A 62 1.22 -4.12 -5.56
C ILE A 62 1.53 -5.62 -5.60
N ASN A 63 0.70 -6.42 -6.27
CA ASN A 63 0.89 -7.88 -6.35
C ASN A 63 2.21 -8.22 -7.04
N THR A 64 2.52 -7.54 -8.14
CA THR A 64 3.79 -7.74 -8.88
C THR A 64 4.99 -7.42 -8.00
N ASN A 65 4.94 -6.33 -7.23
CA ASN A 65 6.04 -5.95 -6.36
C ASN A 65 6.16 -6.85 -5.12
N LEU A 66 5.04 -7.34 -4.58
CA LEU A 66 5.06 -8.35 -3.52
C LEU A 66 5.73 -9.65 -3.98
N LEU A 67 5.43 -10.12 -5.20
CA LEU A 67 6.08 -11.29 -5.77
C LEU A 67 7.61 -11.13 -5.82
N LYS A 68 8.11 -9.94 -6.20
CA LYS A 68 9.54 -9.62 -6.18
C LYS A 68 10.12 -9.65 -4.76
N ILE A 69 9.43 -9.04 -3.79
CA ILE A 69 9.87 -9.02 -2.38
C ILE A 69 9.99 -10.45 -1.82
N PHE A 70 9.06 -11.33 -2.19
CA PHE A 70 9.05 -12.72 -1.73
C PHE A 70 9.89 -13.67 -2.60
N GLY A 71 10.57 -13.19 -3.64
CA GLY A 71 11.41 -14.01 -4.52
C GLY A 71 10.63 -15.05 -5.32
N LEU A 72 9.37 -14.77 -5.64
CA LEU A 72 8.47 -15.66 -6.38
C LEU A 72 8.42 -15.35 -7.89
N VAL A 73 9.16 -14.33 -8.33
CA VAL A 73 9.37 -13.91 -9.72
C VAL A 73 10.81 -13.43 -9.88
#